data_AF-A0A7X8D1Q0-F1
#
_entry.id   AF-A0A7X8D1Q0-F1
#
_cell.length_a   1.000
_cell.length_b   1.000
_cell.length_c   1.000
_cell.angle_alpha   90.00
_cell.angle_beta   90.00
_cell.angle_gamma   90.00
#
_symmetry.space_group_name_H-M   'P 1'
#
loop_
_entity.id
_entity.type
_entity.pdbx_description
1 polymer ?
#
loop_
_entity_poly.entity_id
_entity_poly.type
_entity_poly.pdbx_seq_one_letter_code
_entity_poly.pdbx_strand_id
1 'polypeptide(L)'
;PIYPEVGQDMETCTTKVIEFPQKAPQGRTKYDVTAIEQLENYKLFMENYVEHNCSITVHVREDEWDEVEQWVWDNWDDVVALSFLSLDDSFYQLMPYESITEEEYKRRVKEMKPFIPSLLSKYEVQEGMLDVGDDGCDTGICPIR
;
A
#
# COMPACT_ATOMS: atom_id res chain seq x y z
N PRO A 1 -20.77 -1.53 3.87
CA PRO A 1 -20.31 -2.89 4.22
C PRO A 1 -19.50 -2.88 5.53
N ILE A 2 -20.03 -3.52 6.57
CA ILE A 2 -19.35 -3.66 7.88
C ILE A 2 -19.40 -5.14 8.22
N TYR A 3 -18.24 -5.73 8.51
CA TYR A 3 -18.08 -7.16 8.78
C TYR A 3 -17.36 -7.37 10.12
N PRO A 4 -17.62 -8.48 10.83
CA PRO A 4 -16.75 -8.89 11.92
C PRO A 4 -15.42 -9.41 11.36
N GLU A 5 -14.37 -9.35 12.17
CA GLU A 5 -13.11 -10.06 11.88
C GLU A 5 -13.35 -11.57 11.66
N VAL A 6 -12.50 -12.19 10.85
CA VAL A 6 -12.62 -13.61 10.47
C VAL A 6 -12.71 -14.48 11.72
N GLY A 7 -13.76 -15.30 11.80
CA GLY A 7 -14.01 -16.20 12.92
C GLY A 7 -14.79 -15.59 14.10
N GLN A 8 -15.29 -14.36 13.98
CA GLN A 8 -16.15 -13.72 14.99
C GLN A 8 -17.57 -13.50 14.48
N ASP A 9 -18.54 -13.50 15.39
CA ASP A 9 -19.93 -13.15 15.10
C ASP A 9 -20.15 -11.64 15.21
N MET A 10 -21.05 -11.09 14.40
CA MET A 10 -21.33 -9.64 14.39
C MET A 10 -21.79 -9.09 15.75
N GLU A 11 -22.50 -9.90 16.53
CA GLU A 11 -23.04 -9.50 17.85
C GLU A 11 -21.95 -9.45 18.94
N THR A 12 -20.91 -10.27 18.82
CA THR A 12 -19.87 -10.45 19.85
C THR A 12 -18.48 -9.98 19.42
N CYS A 13 -18.33 -9.55 18.17
CA CYS A 13 -17.04 -9.15 17.63
C CYS A 13 -16.40 -7.99 18.39
N THR A 14 -15.11 -8.11 18.67
CA THR A 14 -14.28 -7.03 19.21
C THR A 14 -13.71 -6.16 18.10
N THR A 15 -13.54 -6.74 16.92
CA THR A 15 -12.95 -6.09 15.75
C THR A 15 -13.96 -6.01 14.62
N LYS A 16 -14.11 -4.82 14.04
CA LYS A 16 -14.97 -4.59 12.87
C LYS A 16 -14.13 -4.15 11.68
N VAL A 17 -14.37 -4.79 10.54
CA VAL A 17 -13.80 -4.42 9.25
C VAL A 17 -14.82 -3.57 8.52
N ILE A 18 -14.40 -2.35 8.17
CA ILE A 18 -15.21 -1.39 7.42
C ILE A 18 -14.58 -1.26 6.05
N GLU A 19 -15.38 -1.51 5.01
CA GLU A 19 -14.91 -1.42 3.64
C GLU A 19 -15.24 -0.06 3.02
N PHE A 20 -14.27 0.47 2.28
CA PHE A 20 -14.37 1.74 1.60
C PHE A 20 -14.21 1.53 0.09
N PRO A 21 -15.30 1.57 -0.70
CA PRO A 21 -15.19 1.45 -2.15
C PRO A 21 -14.44 2.66 -2.71
N GLN A 22 -13.36 2.39 -3.46
CA GLN A 22 -12.51 3.41 -4.08
C GLN A 22 -12.38 3.15 -5.57
N LYS A 23 -12.43 4.21 -6.39
CA LYS A 23 -12.15 4.14 -7.82
C LYS A 23 -10.79 4.78 -8.08
N ALA A 24 -9.85 4.00 -8.60
CA ALA A 24 -8.56 4.52 -9.04
C ALA A 24 -8.72 5.48 -10.24
N PRO A 25 -7.79 6.44 -10.44
CA PRO A 25 -7.71 7.22 -11.66
C PRO A 25 -7.63 6.32 -12.90
N GLN A 26 -8.00 6.87 -14.06
CA GLN A 26 -7.80 6.16 -15.32
C GLN A 26 -6.31 5.95 -15.57
N GLY A 27 -5.90 4.72 -15.92
CA GLY A 27 -4.51 4.40 -16.19
C GLY A 27 -4.20 2.93 -16.06
N ARG A 28 -2.92 2.65 -15.79
CA ARG A 28 -2.36 1.31 -15.54
C ARG A 28 -2.24 1.09 -14.03
N THR A 29 -2.43 -0.14 -13.59
CA THR A 29 -2.20 -0.59 -12.21
C THR A 29 -0.87 -1.35 -12.11
N LYS A 30 -0.48 -1.72 -10.88
CA LYS A 30 0.70 -2.57 -10.67
C LYS A 30 0.63 -3.92 -11.43
N TYR A 31 -0.58 -4.40 -11.72
CA TYR A 31 -0.80 -5.65 -12.45
C TYR A 31 -0.66 -5.48 -13.97
N ASP A 32 -0.67 -4.24 -14.47
CA ASP A 32 -0.58 -3.92 -15.88
C ASP A 32 0.84 -3.54 -16.31
N VAL A 33 1.81 -3.45 -15.40
CA VAL A 33 3.21 -3.06 -15.67
C VAL A 33 4.18 -4.22 -15.44
N THR A 34 5.25 -4.27 -16.21
CA THR A 34 6.33 -5.26 -16.03
C THR A 34 7.33 -4.81 -14.96
N ALA A 35 8.14 -5.73 -14.45
CA ALA A 35 9.24 -5.40 -13.55
C ALA A 35 10.28 -4.49 -14.24
N ILE A 36 10.58 -4.75 -15.51
CA ILE A 36 11.50 -3.93 -16.31
C ILE A 36 10.96 -2.51 -16.50
N GLU A 37 9.68 -2.34 -16.81
CA GLU A 37 9.08 -1.00 -16.91
C GLU A 37 9.19 -0.21 -15.60
N GLN A 38 9.06 -0.88 -14.45
CA GLN A 38 9.25 -0.24 -13.14
C GLN A 38 10.72 0.20 -12.95
N LEU A 39 11.69 -0.61 -13.36
CA LEU A 39 13.12 -0.32 -13.28
C LEU A 39 13.55 0.81 -14.23
N GLU A 40 13.05 0.82 -15.46
CA GLU A 40 13.29 1.91 -16.41
C GLU A 40 12.74 3.25 -15.91
N ASN A 41 11.56 3.22 -15.26
CA ASN A 41 11.03 4.42 -14.60
C ASN A 41 11.94 4.87 -13.44
N TYR A 42 12.44 3.94 -12.61
CA TYR A 42 13.42 4.27 -11.56
C TYR A 42 14.66 4.93 -12.16
N LYS A 43 15.25 4.34 -13.20
CA LYS A 43 16.43 4.88 -13.86
C LYS A 43 16.18 6.30 -14.40
N LEU A 44 15.04 6.51 -15.04
CA LEU A 44 14.64 7.84 -15.53
C LEU A 44 14.63 8.89 -14.40
N PHE A 45 14.10 8.56 -13.22
CA PHE A 45 14.11 9.46 -12.05
C PHE A 45 15.52 9.66 -11.48
N MET A 46 16.32 8.60 -11.38
CA MET A 46 17.70 8.67 -10.91
C MET A 46 18.56 9.57 -11.79
N GLU A 47 18.42 9.50 -13.11
CA GLU A 47 19.21 10.30 -14.04
C GLU A 47 18.80 11.78 -14.07
N ASN A 48 17.52 12.08 -13.85
CA ASN A 48 16.96 13.40 -14.21
C ASN A 48 16.39 14.19 -13.04
N TYR A 49 16.19 13.59 -11.86
CA TYR A 49 15.44 14.23 -10.78
C TYR A 49 16.05 14.05 -9.39
N VAL A 50 16.74 12.95 -9.10
CA VAL A 50 17.16 12.61 -7.74
C VAL A 50 18.68 12.58 -7.62
N GLU A 51 19.22 13.21 -6.57
CA GLU A 51 20.68 13.22 -6.29
C GLU A 51 21.15 12.06 -5.40
N HIS A 52 20.24 11.45 -4.65
CA HIS A 52 20.51 10.31 -3.77
C HIS A 52 19.89 9.02 -4.32
N ASN A 53 18.75 8.58 -3.79
CA ASN A 53 18.06 7.39 -4.27
C ASN A 53 16.56 7.67 -4.42
N CYS A 54 15.97 7.22 -5.53
CA CYS A 54 14.53 7.18 -5.69
C CYS A 54 13.99 5.91 -5.01
N SER A 55 13.36 6.04 -3.84
CA SER A 55 12.79 4.86 -3.15
C SER A 55 11.76 4.16 -4.05
N ILE A 56 11.97 2.86 -4.27
CA ILE A 56 11.10 2.04 -5.10
C ILE A 56 10.97 0.62 -4.51
N THR A 57 9.76 0.07 -4.61
CA THR A 57 9.49 -1.37 -4.46
C THR A 57 9.07 -1.93 -5.82
N VAL A 58 9.95 -2.71 -6.43
CA VAL A 58 9.75 -3.35 -7.72
C VAL A 58 8.99 -4.65 -7.49
N HIS A 59 7.81 -4.75 -8.08
CA HIS A 59 7.00 -5.96 -8.04
C HIS A 59 7.38 -6.86 -9.22
N VAL A 60 7.79 -8.10 -8.93
CA VAL A 60 8.36 -9.02 -9.93
C VAL A 60 7.51 -10.29 -10.01
N ARG A 61 7.00 -10.63 -11.20
CA ARG A 61 6.33 -11.91 -11.45
C ARG A 61 7.34 -13.04 -11.57
N GLU A 62 6.87 -14.27 -11.43
CA GLU A 62 7.71 -15.48 -11.48
C GLU A 62 8.54 -15.58 -12.77
N ASP A 63 7.98 -15.16 -13.91
CA ASP A 63 8.60 -15.20 -15.24
C ASP A 63 9.48 -13.98 -15.57
N GLU A 64 9.57 -13.00 -14.67
CA GLU A 64 10.32 -11.75 -14.90
C GLU A 64 11.69 -11.72 -14.21
N TRP A 65 12.00 -12.68 -13.33
CA TRP A 65 13.20 -12.64 -12.49
C TRP A 65 14.51 -12.64 -13.28
N ASP A 66 14.62 -13.46 -14.33
CA ASP A 66 15.83 -13.55 -15.16
C ASP A 66 16.12 -12.21 -15.84
N GLU A 67 15.08 -11.52 -16.33
CA GLU A 67 15.22 -10.20 -16.95
C GLU A 67 15.62 -9.14 -15.92
N VAL A 68 15.03 -9.19 -14.72
CA VAL A 68 15.37 -8.26 -13.62
C VAL A 68 16.81 -8.42 -13.18
N GLU A 69 17.31 -9.65 -13.02
CA GLU A 69 18.70 -9.91 -12.65
C GLU A 69 19.67 -9.32 -13.68
N GLN A 70 19.41 -9.58 -14.96
CA GLN A 70 20.24 -9.05 -16.05
C GLN A 70 20.20 -7.52 -16.08
N TRP A 71 19.02 -6.92 -15.90
CA TRP A 71 18.88 -5.46 -15.88
C TRP A 71 19.69 -4.82 -14.75
N VAL A 72 19.63 -5.38 -13.54
CA VAL A 72 20.41 -4.86 -12.41
C VAL A 72 21.90 -5.01 -12.65
N TRP A 73 22.33 -6.13 -13.24
CA TRP A 73 23.73 -6.34 -13.62
C TRP A 73 24.22 -5.29 -14.62
N ASP A 74 23.43 -5.02 -15.66
CA ASP A 74 23.78 -4.08 -16.71
C ASP A 74 23.80 -2.62 -16.24
N ASN A 75 23.09 -2.32 -15.14
CA ASN A 75 22.94 -0.97 -14.58
C ASN A 75 23.57 -0.85 -13.18
N TRP A 76 24.50 -1.74 -12.82
CA TRP A 76 25.04 -1.84 -11.46
C TRP A 76 25.63 -0.53 -10.93
N ASP A 77 26.29 0.24 -11.80
CA ASP A 77 26.94 1.50 -11.42
C ASP A 77 25.96 2.68 -11.29
N ASP A 78 24.76 2.57 -11.87
CA ASP A 78 23.73 3.62 -11.88
C ASP A 78 22.67 3.41 -10.78
N VAL A 79 22.67 2.24 -10.13
CA VAL A 79 21.70 1.86 -9.10
C VAL A 79 22.27 2.10 -7.71
N VAL A 80 21.48 2.75 -6.84
CA VAL A 80 21.87 2.97 -5.44
C VAL A 80 21.21 1.94 -4.51
N ALA A 81 19.87 1.86 -4.50
CA ALA A 81 19.16 0.87 -3.70
C ALA A 81 17.77 0.56 -4.27
N LEU A 82 17.52 -0.74 -4.49
CA LEU A 82 16.26 -1.30 -4.98
C LEU A 82 15.68 -2.25 -3.93
N SER A 83 14.36 -2.26 -3.79
CA SER A 83 13.63 -3.27 -3.03
C SER A 83 12.81 -4.10 -3.99
N PHE A 84 12.90 -5.42 -3.90
CA PHE A 84 12.11 -6.35 -4.71
C PHE A 84 11.05 -7.04 -3.87
N LEU A 85 9.85 -7.19 -4.42
CA LEU A 85 8.76 -7.97 -3.84
C LEU A 85 8.19 -8.89 -4.91
N SER A 86 8.04 -10.17 -4.58
CA SER A 86 7.33 -11.10 -5.47
C SER A 86 5.89 -10.63 -5.64
N LEU A 87 5.43 -10.51 -6.88
CA LEU A 87 4.03 -10.24 -7.19
C LEU A 87 3.29 -11.56 -7.23
N ASP A 88 2.76 -11.97 -6.07
CA ASP A 88 1.81 -13.07 -5.98
C ASP A 88 0.37 -12.58 -5.82
N ASP A 89 -0.57 -13.39 -6.30
CA ASP A 89 -1.99 -13.24 -5.97
C ASP A 89 -2.26 -14.05 -4.69
N SER A 90 -1.90 -13.48 -3.55
CA SER A 90 -2.33 -14.03 -2.26
C SER A 90 -3.81 -13.70 -2.02
N PHE A 91 -4.60 -14.74 -1.74
CA PHE A 91 -6.02 -14.61 -1.41
C PHE A 91 -6.24 -14.95 0.06
N TYR A 92 -6.61 -13.96 0.86
CA TYR A 92 -7.12 -14.17 2.22
C TYR A 92 -8.42 -13.40 2.42
N GLN A 93 -9.25 -13.85 3.36
CA GLN A 93 -10.53 -13.19 3.63
C GLN A 93 -10.26 -11.82 4.28
N LEU A 94 -11.02 -10.79 3.88
CA LEU A 94 -10.87 -9.41 4.35
C LEU A 94 -9.49 -8.79 4.05
N MET A 95 -9.01 -8.94 2.80
CA MET A 95 -7.81 -8.23 2.36
C MET A 95 -7.97 -6.71 2.52
N PRO A 96 -6.92 -5.99 2.94
CA PRO A 96 -6.95 -4.53 3.00
C PRO A 96 -7.30 -3.87 1.67
N TYR A 97 -6.88 -4.50 0.56
CA TYR A 97 -7.21 -4.07 -0.80
C TYR A 97 -7.72 -5.27 -1.59
N GLU A 98 -8.88 -5.11 -2.23
CA GLU A 98 -9.52 -6.13 -3.06
C GLU A 98 -9.94 -5.48 -4.38
N SER A 99 -9.59 -6.11 -5.50
CA SER A 99 -10.06 -5.69 -6.82
C SER A 99 -11.51 -6.13 -7.00
N ILE A 100 -12.37 -5.18 -7.37
CA ILE A 100 -13.81 -5.42 -7.56
C ILE A 100 -14.25 -4.95 -8.94
N THR A 101 -15.36 -5.52 -9.42
CA THR A 101 -15.96 -5.08 -10.68
C THR A 101 -16.61 -3.70 -10.54
N GLU A 102 -16.81 -3.02 -11.66
CA GLU A 102 -17.50 -1.72 -11.68
C GLU A 102 -18.94 -1.82 -11.11
N GLU A 103 -19.62 -2.93 -11.37
CA GLU A 103 -20.97 -3.20 -10.86
C GLU A 103 -20.98 -3.27 -9.33
N GLU A 104 -20.01 -3.99 -8.76
CA GLU A 104 -19.85 -4.14 -7.32
C GLU A 104 -19.47 -2.81 -6.66
N TYR A 105 -18.56 -2.04 -7.28
CA TYR A 105 -18.24 -0.68 -6.84
C TYR A 105 -19.50 0.19 -6.78
N LYS A 106 -20.29 0.22 -7.86
CA LYS A 106 -21.55 1.00 -7.94
C LYS A 106 -22.56 0.57 -6.89
N ARG A 107 -22.62 -0.72 -6.54
CA ARG A 107 -23.48 -1.24 -5.47
C ARG A 107 -23.00 -0.77 -4.10
N ARG A 108 -21.72 -0.97 -3.76
CA ARG A 108 -21.13 -0.60 -2.46
C ARG A 108 -21.18 0.90 -2.19
N VAL A 109 -20.94 1.74 -3.20
CA VAL A 109 -21.04 3.21 -3.06
C VAL A 109 -22.46 3.65 -2.67
N LYS A 110 -23.50 2.98 -3.18
CA LYS A 110 -24.90 3.28 -2.81
C LYS A 110 -25.24 2.81 -1.40
N GLU A 111 -24.64 1.72 -0.95
CA GLU A 111 -24.84 1.15 0.40
C GLU A 111 -24.02 1.88 1.48
N MET A 112 -22.94 2.56 1.09
CA MET A 112 -22.07 3.27 2.02
C MET A 112 -22.78 4.47 2.63
N LYS A 113 -22.83 4.51 3.96
CA LYS A 113 -23.38 5.66 4.69
C LYS A 113 -22.47 6.88 4.47
N PRO A 114 -23.03 8.09 4.36
CA PRO A 114 -22.22 9.29 4.25
C PRO A 114 -21.33 9.46 5.49
N PHE A 115 -20.11 9.92 5.28
CA PHE A 115 -19.25 10.35 6.37
C PHE A 115 -19.83 11.64 6.97
N ILE A 116 -20.00 11.68 8.29
CA ILE A 116 -20.55 12.83 9.02
C ILE A 116 -19.44 13.38 9.91
N PRO A 117 -18.69 14.42 9.48
CA PRO A 117 -17.56 14.95 10.23
C PRO A 117 -17.92 15.42 11.64
N SER A 118 -19.14 15.93 11.84
CA SER A 118 -19.60 16.39 13.16
C SER A 118 -19.71 15.28 14.21
N LEU A 119 -19.71 14.00 13.81
CA LEU A 119 -19.62 12.89 14.75
C LEU A 119 -18.23 12.78 15.37
N LEU A 120 -17.17 13.24 14.71
CA LEU A 120 -15.82 13.19 15.27
C LEU A 120 -15.76 13.95 16.59
N SER A 121 -16.21 15.20 16.61
CA SER A 121 -16.23 16.04 17.82
C SER A 121 -17.09 15.49 18.96
N LYS A 122 -18.03 14.58 18.67
CA LYS A 122 -18.84 13.91 19.69
C LYS A 122 -18.09 12.77 20.37
N TYR A 123 -17.23 12.07 19.64
CA TYR A 123 -16.55 10.85 20.11
C TYR A 123 -15.06 11.06 20.40
N GLU A 124 -14.43 12.08 19.82
CA GLU A 124 -13.09 12.56 20.16
C GLU A 124 -13.17 13.41 21.44
N VAL A 125 -13.23 12.73 22.58
CA VAL A 125 -13.33 13.35 23.92
C VAL A 125 -11.95 13.73 24.49
N GLN A 126 -10.88 13.20 23.91
CA GLN A 126 -9.49 13.44 24.33
C GLN A 126 -8.60 13.69 23.11
N GLU A 127 -7.99 14.87 23.06
CA GLU A 127 -6.66 15.01 22.42
C GLU A 127 -5.67 14.25 23.32
N GLY A 128 -5.59 12.93 23.13
CA GLY A 128 -4.42 12.21 23.61
C GLY A 128 -3.25 12.64 22.75
N MET A 129 -2.22 13.25 23.35
CA MET A 129 -0.89 13.14 22.76
C MET A 129 -0.66 11.63 22.58
N LEU A 130 -0.60 11.17 21.34
CA LEU A 130 0.06 9.90 21.05
C LEU A 130 1.48 10.12 21.59
N ASP A 131 1.79 9.53 22.73
CA ASP A 131 3.15 9.46 23.23
C ASP A 131 3.94 8.69 22.16
N VAL A 132 4.65 9.44 21.32
CA VAL A 132 5.55 8.87 20.31
C VAL A 132 6.73 8.16 21.00
N GLY A 133 6.86 8.31 22.33
CA GLY A 133 8.05 7.98 23.07
C GLY A 133 9.11 9.02 22.73
N ASP A 134 9.44 9.89 23.69
CA ASP A 134 10.55 10.84 23.55
C ASP A 134 11.93 10.13 23.55
N ASP A 135 11.96 8.80 23.78
CA ASP A 135 13.16 8.00 24.02
C ASP A 135 13.97 7.61 22.75
N GLY A 136 13.99 8.43 21.69
CA GLY A 136 14.71 7.99 20.47
C GLY A 136 15.23 9.03 19.49
N CYS A 137 14.79 10.28 19.50
CA CYS A 137 15.20 11.22 18.44
C CYS A 137 16.54 11.93 18.72
N ASP A 138 17.03 11.88 19.96
CA ASP A 138 18.23 12.62 20.39
C ASP A 138 19.55 12.08 19.82
N THR A 139 19.56 10.87 19.23
CA THR A 139 20.78 10.25 18.69
C THR A 139 20.75 10.01 17.18
N GLY A 140 19.67 10.40 16.48
CA GLY A 140 19.55 10.23 15.02
C GLY A 140 19.41 8.78 14.56
N ILE A 141 19.05 7.85 15.46
CA ILE A 141 18.79 6.44 15.15
C ILE A 141 17.32 6.15 15.43
N CYS A 142 16.57 5.74 14.40
CA CYS A 142 15.19 5.27 14.59
C CYS A 142 15.21 3.99 15.46
N PRO A 143 14.43 3.93 16.56
CA PRO A 143 14.37 2.74 17.37
C PRO A 143 13.78 1.58 16.56
N ILE A 144 14.48 0.46 16.58
CA ILE A 144 14.02 -0.80 15.98
C ILE A 144 12.90 -1.34 16.87
N ARG A 145 11.70 -1.50 16.29
CA ARG A 145 10.60 -2.28 16.87
C ARG A 145 10.41 -3.55 16.09
#